data_AF-A0A7S7QL59-F1
#
_entry.id   AF-A0A7S7QL59-F1
#
_cell.length_a   1.000
_cell.length_b   1.000
_cell.length_c   1.000
_cell.angle_alpha   90.00
_cell.angle_beta   90.00
_cell.angle_gamma   90.00
#
_symmetry.space_group_name_H-M   'P 1'
#
loop_
_entity.id
_entity.type
_entity.pdbx_description
1 polymer ?
#
loop_
_entity_poly.entity_id
_entity_poly.type
_entity_poly.pdbx_seq_one_letter_code
_entity_poly.pdbx_strand_id
1 'polypeptide(L)'
;MPSAWSGMNWIAGGAGAAVLLPLLAVGVGMPFWAAGLISVVAGGGVVALLAPRKMFEGLDNSGAARGKIEFARELLTGAEPLAIRLEVAVSTIQTKKVAERVRHLARTSREIFAGIEEDPLRVDRVRRFLTYYLPRAADLAEAYAVLEKSGNRDTTRLVSTSDLIDRLDTAFTHYATNLQEADLDNLDIELKLLKSSLDEDLGTSALPAPSDPSKRRA
;
A
#
# COMPACT_ATOMS: atom_id res chain seq x y z
N MET A 1 -14.43 -23.31 41.57
CA MET A 1 -13.21 -23.67 40.82
C MET A 1 -12.29 -22.43 40.75
N PRO A 2 -10.96 -22.60 40.91
CA PRO A 2 -9.92 -21.54 41.06
C PRO A 2 -9.60 -20.86 39.70
N SER A 3 -8.82 -19.78 39.51
CA SER A 3 -7.66 -19.14 40.17
C SER A 3 -7.59 -17.67 39.69
N ALA A 4 -7.36 -16.66 40.53
CA ALA A 4 -6.06 -16.12 40.99
C ALA A 4 -5.24 -15.34 39.90
N TRP A 5 -5.06 -14.04 40.15
CA TRP A 5 -3.93 -13.16 39.75
C TRP A 5 -3.99 -12.42 38.38
N SER A 6 -4.16 -11.08 38.45
CA SER A 6 -3.25 -10.07 37.84
C SER A 6 -3.80 -8.63 37.90
N GLY A 7 -4.67 -8.30 38.85
CA GLY A 7 -5.17 -6.92 39.03
C GLY A 7 -4.26 -5.95 39.80
N MET A 8 -2.96 -6.24 39.96
CA MET A 8 -2.09 -5.54 40.93
C MET A 8 -1.00 -4.62 40.34
N ASN A 9 -0.80 -4.57 39.03
CA ASN A 9 0.44 -3.96 38.50
C ASN A 9 0.35 -2.50 38.02
N TRP A 10 -0.78 -1.81 38.17
CA TRP A 10 -0.90 -0.40 37.73
C TRP A 10 -0.82 0.63 38.88
N ILE A 11 -0.91 0.21 40.14
CA ILE A 11 -0.83 1.12 41.29
C ILE A 11 0.60 1.18 41.87
N ALA A 12 1.44 0.19 41.55
CA ALA A 12 2.83 0.13 42.03
C ALA A 12 3.77 1.17 41.38
N GLY A 13 3.43 1.72 40.21
CA GLY A 13 4.23 2.77 39.57
C GLY A 13 3.91 4.20 40.05
N GLY A 14 2.68 4.44 40.51
CA GLY A 14 2.21 5.78 40.90
C GLY A 14 2.34 6.08 42.39
N ALA A 15 2.19 5.07 43.26
CA ALA A 15 2.20 5.28 44.70
C ALA A 15 3.61 5.46 45.30
N GLY A 16 4.67 4.99 44.64
CA GLY A 16 6.05 5.17 45.08
C GLY A 16 6.57 6.61 45.02
N ALA A 17 6.00 7.44 44.13
CA ALA A 17 6.44 8.82 43.93
C ALA A 17 5.76 9.82 44.90
N ALA A 18 4.62 9.48 45.49
CA ALA A 18 3.85 10.42 46.31
C ALA A 18 4.30 10.46 47.79
N VAL A 19 4.98 9.42 48.30
CA VAL A 19 5.38 9.33 49.73
C VAL A 19 6.86 9.68 49.96
N LEU A 20 7.70 9.68 48.93
CA LEU A 20 9.13 10.00 49.06
C LEU A 20 9.44 11.50 48.93
N LEU A 21 8.53 12.27 48.33
CA LEU A 21 8.64 13.72 48.15
C LEU A 21 8.49 14.53 49.46
N PRO A 22 7.60 14.19 50.41
CA PRO A 22 7.51 14.93 51.68
C PRO A 22 8.68 14.61 52.63
N LEU A 23 9.24 13.39 52.57
CA LEU A 23 10.28 12.95 53.52
C LEU A 23 11.64 13.60 53.25
N LEU A 24 11.92 13.98 52.00
CA LEU A 24 13.15 14.68 51.62
C LEU A 24 13.05 16.21 51.77
N ALA A 25 11.83 16.76 51.84
CA ALA A 25 11.60 18.20 51.89
C ALA A 25 11.75 18.83 53.29
N VAL A 26 11.67 18.04 54.36
CA VAL A 26 11.74 18.57 55.74
C VAL A 26 13.19 18.70 56.25
N GLY A 27 14.18 18.11 55.57
CA GLY A 27 15.56 18.00 56.10
C GLY A 27 16.57 19.10 55.75
N VAL A 28 16.43 19.81 54.61
CA VAL A 28 17.59 20.55 54.03
C VAL A 28 17.32 22.04 53.71
N GLY A 29 16.12 22.57 53.99
CA GLY A 29 15.88 24.03 53.89
C GLY A 29 16.11 24.63 52.49
N MET A 30 15.84 23.86 51.42
CA MET A 30 16.07 24.29 50.04
C MET A 30 14.75 24.78 49.40
N PRO A 31 14.74 25.92 48.69
CA PRO A 31 13.50 26.54 48.22
C PRO A 31 12.83 25.73 47.09
N PHE A 32 11.53 25.54 47.23
CA PHE A 32 10.64 24.61 46.49
C PHE A 32 10.66 24.72 44.95
N TRP A 33 11.11 25.84 44.39
CA TRP A 33 11.21 26.05 42.94
C TRP A 33 12.36 25.24 42.30
N ALA A 34 13.43 24.93 43.02
CA ALA A 34 14.56 24.16 42.50
C ALA A 34 14.25 22.66 42.34
N ALA A 35 13.40 22.11 43.20
CA ALA A 35 12.97 20.71 43.15
C ALA A 35 12.09 20.41 41.91
N GLY A 36 11.28 21.38 41.48
CA GLY A 36 10.43 21.26 40.28
C GLY A 36 11.25 21.11 38.99
N LEU A 37 12.36 21.84 38.85
CA LEU A 37 13.22 21.77 37.67
C LEU A 37 13.97 20.43 37.56
N ILE A 38 14.44 19.89 38.68
CA ILE A 38 15.17 18.61 38.71
C ILE A 38 14.23 17.43 38.38
N SER A 39 12.96 17.50 38.79
CA SER A 39 11.96 16.46 38.47
C SER A 39 11.60 16.41 36.97
N VAL A 40 11.51 17.57 36.29
CA VAL A 40 11.26 17.62 34.84
C VAL A 40 12.45 17.06 34.04
N VAL A 41 13.68 17.33 34.48
CA VAL A 41 14.90 16.83 33.81
C VAL A 41 15.12 15.34 34.07
N ALA A 42 14.96 14.87 35.31
CA ALA A 42 15.11 13.46 35.66
C ALA A 42 13.96 12.59 35.11
N GLY A 43 12.72 13.09 35.15
CA GLY A 43 11.55 12.40 34.62
C GLY A 43 11.53 12.33 33.09
N GLY A 44 11.85 13.44 32.42
CA GLY A 44 11.94 13.48 30.95
C GLY A 44 13.07 12.62 30.39
N GLY A 45 14.22 12.58 31.08
CA GLY A 45 15.36 11.73 30.69
C GLY A 45 15.07 10.23 30.82
N VAL A 46 14.40 9.80 31.89
CA VAL A 46 14.06 8.38 32.12
C VAL A 46 12.98 7.89 31.15
N VAL A 47 11.97 8.71 30.84
CA VAL A 47 10.94 8.37 29.84
C VAL A 47 11.53 8.32 28.43
N ALA A 48 12.47 9.22 28.09
CA ALA A 48 13.16 9.20 26.80
C ALA A 48 14.18 8.04 26.65
N LEU A 49 14.66 7.48 27.76
CA LEU A 49 15.55 6.31 27.80
C LEU A 49 14.78 4.99 27.76
N LEU A 50 13.58 4.94 28.35
CA LEU A 50 12.66 3.79 28.32
C LEU A 50 11.72 3.79 27.12
N ALA A 51 11.63 4.89 26.37
CA ALA A 51 10.92 4.91 25.10
C ALA A 51 11.60 3.93 24.13
N PRO A 52 10.87 2.95 23.57
CA PRO A 52 11.46 1.91 22.73
C PRO A 52 12.04 2.54 21.46
N ARG A 53 13.35 2.81 21.50
CA ARG A 53 14.11 3.30 20.36
C ARG A 53 14.18 2.16 19.32
N LYS A 54 13.39 2.32 18.25
CA LYS A 54 13.64 1.81 16.89
C LYS A 54 14.24 0.39 16.77
N MET A 55 13.56 -0.63 17.29
CA MET A 55 13.99 -2.04 17.14
C MET A 55 13.57 -2.71 15.81
N PHE A 56 13.02 -1.97 14.83
CA PHE A 56 12.48 -2.56 13.59
C PHE A 56 12.98 -1.92 12.30
N GLU A 57 14.15 -1.26 12.30
CA GLU A 57 14.69 -0.63 11.09
C GLU A 57 15.50 -1.59 10.20
N GLY A 58 15.84 -2.81 10.67
CA GLY A 58 16.76 -3.72 9.96
C GLY A 58 16.35 -5.19 9.79
N LEU A 59 15.21 -5.64 10.32
CA LEU A 59 14.79 -7.05 10.29
C LEU A 59 13.67 -7.37 9.30
N ASP A 60 13.00 -6.37 8.72
CA ASP A 60 11.65 -6.58 8.18
C ASP A 60 11.50 -6.35 6.67
N ASN A 61 12.59 -6.24 5.89
CA ASN A 61 12.44 -6.21 4.43
C ASN A 61 11.85 -7.53 3.89
N SER A 62 12.23 -8.67 4.49
CA SER A 62 11.73 -10.00 4.10
C SER A 62 10.38 -10.35 4.73
N GLY A 63 10.17 -9.95 6.00
CA GLY A 63 8.91 -10.17 6.72
C GLY A 63 7.78 -9.28 6.18
N ALA A 64 8.03 -7.98 6.01
CA ALA A 64 7.06 -7.06 5.44
C ALA A 64 6.75 -7.39 3.96
N ALA A 65 7.75 -7.78 3.15
CA ALA A 65 7.50 -8.23 1.78
C ALA A 65 6.64 -9.50 1.76
N ARG A 66 6.93 -10.48 2.63
CA ARG A 66 6.11 -11.69 2.75
C ARG A 66 4.67 -11.38 3.18
N GLY A 67 4.48 -10.47 4.13
CA GLY A 67 3.16 -10.00 4.56
C GLY A 67 2.39 -9.31 3.43
N LYS A 68 3.06 -8.50 2.60
CA LYS A 68 2.45 -7.88 1.42
C LYS A 68 2.03 -8.90 0.36
N ILE A 69 2.86 -9.91 0.10
CA ILE A 69 2.53 -10.99 -0.85
C ILE A 69 1.29 -11.77 -0.37
N GLU A 70 1.23 -12.10 0.91
CA GLU A 70 0.07 -12.80 1.47
C GLU A 70 -1.20 -11.95 1.40
N PHE A 71 -1.07 -10.66 1.75
CA PHE A 71 -2.18 -9.72 1.64
C PHE A 71 -2.67 -9.54 0.20
N ALA A 72 -1.76 -9.47 -0.78
CA ALA A 72 -2.11 -9.42 -2.20
C ALA A 72 -2.87 -10.67 -2.64
N ARG A 73 -2.39 -11.85 -2.24
CA ARG A 73 -3.06 -13.13 -2.51
C ARG A 73 -4.46 -13.17 -1.91
N GLU A 74 -4.62 -12.72 -0.66
CA GLU A 74 -5.92 -12.67 0.02
C GLU A 74 -6.91 -11.78 -0.74
N LEU A 75 -6.47 -10.57 -1.12
CA LEU A 75 -7.31 -9.64 -1.88
C LEU A 75 -7.69 -10.18 -3.26
N LEU A 76 -6.75 -10.80 -3.98
CA LEU A 76 -7.01 -11.41 -5.29
C LEU A 76 -7.99 -12.57 -5.17
N THR A 77 -7.81 -13.45 -4.18
CA THR A 77 -8.71 -14.58 -3.91
C THR A 77 -10.14 -14.09 -3.65
N GLY A 78 -10.31 -12.99 -2.91
CA GLY A 78 -11.62 -12.38 -2.69
C GLY A 78 -12.19 -11.66 -3.91
N ALA A 79 -11.33 -11.13 -4.78
CA ALA A 79 -11.72 -10.35 -5.96
C ALA A 79 -12.07 -11.23 -7.17
N GLU A 80 -11.46 -12.40 -7.31
CA GLU A 80 -11.63 -13.27 -8.47
C GLU A 80 -13.10 -13.68 -8.74
N PRO A 81 -13.90 -14.08 -7.72
CA PRO A 81 -15.31 -14.36 -7.93
C PRO A 81 -16.11 -13.17 -8.47
N LEU A 82 -15.68 -11.93 -8.20
CA LEU A 82 -16.35 -10.72 -8.68
C LEU A 82 -16.14 -10.51 -10.18
N ALA A 83 -14.96 -10.85 -10.70
CA ALA A 83 -14.72 -10.84 -12.14
C ALA A 83 -15.58 -11.89 -12.86
N ILE A 84 -15.74 -13.07 -12.26
CA ILE A 84 -16.64 -14.12 -12.77
C ILE A 84 -18.09 -13.63 -12.78
N ARG A 85 -18.54 -12.94 -11.72
CA ARG A 85 -19.88 -12.33 -11.67
C ARG A 85 -20.11 -11.33 -12.80
N LEU A 86 -19.11 -10.52 -13.15
CA LEU A 86 -19.18 -9.64 -14.32
C LEU A 86 -19.34 -10.45 -15.61
N GLU A 87 -18.55 -11.50 -15.83
CA GLU A 87 -18.65 -12.38 -17.01
C GLU A 87 -20.04 -13.05 -17.11
N VAL A 88 -20.57 -13.52 -16.00
CA VAL A 88 -21.93 -14.07 -15.92
C VAL A 88 -22.95 -12.98 -16.28
N ALA A 89 -22.82 -11.77 -15.74
CA ALA A 89 -23.70 -10.66 -16.05
C ALA A 89 -23.69 -10.34 -17.56
N VAL A 90 -22.54 -10.34 -18.22
CA VAL A 90 -22.42 -10.17 -19.69
C VAL A 90 -23.31 -11.14 -20.46
N SER A 91 -23.36 -12.41 -20.05
CA SER A 91 -24.20 -13.42 -20.72
C SER A 91 -25.71 -13.20 -20.52
N THR A 92 -26.09 -12.43 -19.51
CA THR A 92 -27.48 -12.18 -19.15
C THR A 92 -28.05 -10.87 -19.67
N ILE A 93 -27.19 -9.89 -19.96
CA ILE A 93 -27.56 -8.56 -20.47
C ILE A 93 -27.88 -8.65 -21.96
N GLN A 94 -29.07 -8.17 -22.34
CA GLN A 94 -29.57 -8.16 -23.72
C GLN A 94 -29.10 -6.92 -24.50
N THR A 95 -28.95 -5.78 -23.83
CA THR A 95 -28.45 -4.55 -24.44
C THR A 95 -26.98 -4.70 -24.79
N LYS A 96 -26.68 -4.90 -26.08
CA LYS A 96 -25.31 -5.15 -26.59
C LYS A 96 -24.29 -4.14 -26.09
N LYS A 97 -24.61 -2.84 -26.12
CA LYS A 97 -23.68 -1.78 -25.68
C LYS A 97 -23.25 -1.94 -24.21
N VAL A 98 -24.22 -2.25 -23.33
CA VAL A 98 -23.94 -2.44 -21.90
C VAL A 98 -23.21 -3.76 -21.67
N ALA A 99 -23.58 -4.82 -22.39
CA ALA A 99 -22.87 -6.10 -22.33
C ALA A 99 -21.39 -5.97 -22.75
N GLU A 100 -21.07 -5.21 -23.80
CA GLU A 100 -19.69 -4.91 -24.19
C GLU A 100 -18.94 -4.16 -23.09
N ARG A 101 -19.58 -3.17 -22.46
CA ARG A 101 -18.98 -2.40 -21.38
C ARG A 101 -18.67 -3.27 -20.16
N VAL A 102 -19.62 -4.11 -19.74
CA VAL A 102 -19.41 -5.05 -18.62
C VAL A 102 -18.35 -6.10 -18.98
N ARG A 103 -18.25 -6.51 -20.25
CA ARG A 103 -17.17 -7.39 -20.72
C ARG A 103 -15.81 -6.72 -20.61
N HIS A 104 -15.74 -5.43 -20.96
CA HIS A 104 -14.52 -4.65 -20.78
C HIS A 104 -14.12 -4.58 -19.31
N LEU A 105 -15.06 -4.27 -18.40
CA LEU A 105 -14.82 -4.31 -16.95
C LEU A 105 -14.24 -5.65 -16.47
N ALA A 106 -14.81 -6.77 -16.93
CA ALA A 106 -14.32 -8.10 -16.58
C ALA A 106 -12.90 -8.34 -17.09
N ARG A 107 -12.61 -7.99 -18.35
CA ARG A 107 -11.27 -8.09 -18.94
C ARG A 107 -10.26 -7.22 -18.19
N THR A 108 -10.55 -5.95 -17.97
CA THR A 108 -9.65 -5.04 -17.25
C THR A 108 -9.39 -5.50 -15.81
N SER A 109 -10.38 -6.12 -15.16
CA SER A 109 -10.17 -6.74 -13.84
C SER A 109 -9.12 -7.85 -13.90
N ARG A 110 -9.19 -8.73 -14.91
CA ARG A 110 -8.21 -9.81 -15.11
C ARG A 110 -6.82 -9.25 -15.43
N GLU A 111 -6.72 -8.18 -16.22
CA GLU A 111 -5.46 -7.50 -16.50
C GLU A 111 -4.82 -6.93 -15.21
N ILE A 112 -5.63 -6.30 -14.34
CA ILE A 112 -5.16 -5.80 -13.04
C ILE A 112 -4.71 -6.97 -12.14
N PHE A 113 -5.46 -8.09 -12.13
CA PHE A 113 -5.07 -9.26 -11.34
C PHE A 113 -3.73 -9.83 -11.80
N ALA A 114 -3.55 -10.01 -13.10
CA ALA A 114 -2.28 -10.46 -13.67
C ALA A 114 -1.11 -9.53 -13.29
N GLY A 115 -1.30 -8.21 -13.37
CA GLY A 115 -0.26 -7.25 -12.96
C GLY A 115 0.09 -7.31 -11.47
N ILE A 116 -0.86 -7.67 -10.59
CA ILE A 116 -0.60 -7.88 -9.16
C ILE A 116 0.06 -9.25 -8.93
N GLU A 117 -0.29 -10.27 -9.70
CA GLU A 117 0.36 -11.59 -9.62
C GLU A 117 1.83 -11.51 -10.05
N GLU A 118 2.14 -10.68 -11.05
CA GLU A 118 3.50 -10.39 -11.50
C GLU A 118 4.32 -9.62 -10.45
N ASP A 119 3.75 -8.57 -9.86
CA ASP A 119 4.37 -7.83 -8.75
C ASP A 119 3.36 -7.57 -7.61
N PRO A 120 3.33 -8.46 -6.58
CA PRO A 120 2.44 -8.33 -5.44
C PRO A 120 2.66 -7.07 -4.61
N LEU A 121 3.82 -6.41 -4.70
CA LEU A 121 4.12 -5.21 -3.92
C LEU A 121 3.30 -4.00 -4.40
N ARG A 122 2.73 -4.05 -5.60
CA ARG A 122 1.89 -2.99 -6.18
C ARG A 122 0.43 -3.04 -5.73
N VAL A 123 0.04 -4.06 -4.96
CA VAL A 123 -1.34 -4.21 -4.44
C VAL A 123 -1.86 -2.95 -3.76
N ASP A 124 -0.99 -2.18 -3.09
CA ASP A 124 -1.36 -0.94 -2.41
C ASP A 124 -2.00 0.09 -3.36
N ARG A 125 -1.57 0.13 -4.62
CA ARG A 125 -2.07 1.07 -5.65
C ARG A 125 -3.49 0.74 -6.10
N VAL A 126 -3.85 -0.54 -6.05
CA VAL A 126 -5.11 -1.10 -6.55
C VAL A 126 -6.00 -1.67 -5.44
N ARG A 127 -5.59 -1.53 -4.17
CA ARG A 127 -6.36 -1.95 -3.00
C ARG A 127 -7.80 -1.45 -3.03
N ARG A 128 -7.99 -0.16 -3.34
CA ARG A 128 -9.34 0.45 -3.42
C ARG A 128 -10.14 -0.09 -4.60
N PHE A 129 -9.48 -0.42 -5.71
CA PHE A 129 -10.10 -1.10 -6.82
C PHE A 129 -10.69 -2.46 -6.39
N LEU A 130 -9.86 -3.30 -5.76
CA LEU A 130 -10.23 -4.65 -5.33
C LEU A 130 -11.33 -4.66 -4.26
N THR A 131 -11.25 -3.74 -3.30
CA THR A 131 -12.12 -3.73 -2.11
C THR A 131 -13.40 -2.92 -2.27
N TYR A 132 -13.48 -2.03 -3.26
CA TYR A 132 -14.62 -1.13 -3.43
C TYR A 132 -15.16 -1.10 -4.86
N TYR A 133 -14.35 -0.74 -5.85
CA TYR A 133 -14.87 -0.52 -7.20
C TYR A 133 -15.30 -1.80 -7.89
N LEU A 134 -14.54 -2.88 -7.75
CA LEU A 134 -14.85 -4.17 -8.35
C LEU A 134 -16.14 -4.79 -7.79
N PRO A 135 -16.34 -4.90 -6.45
CA PRO A 135 -17.61 -5.36 -5.90
C PRO A 135 -18.80 -4.54 -6.39
N ARG A 136 -18.66 -3.20 -6.41
CA ARG A 136 -19.72 -2.30 -6.85
C ARG A 136 -20.06 -2.46 -8.33
N ALA A 137 -19.06 -2.71 -9.17
CA ALA A 137 -19.29 -2.99 -10.58
C ALA A 137 -20.05 -4.30 -10.78
N ALA A 138 -19.68 -5.36 -10.05
CA ALA A 138 -20.38 -6.64 -10.11
C ALA A 138 -21.85 -6.50 -9.69
N ASP A 139 -22.11 -5.83 -8.56
CA ASP A 139 -23.46 -5.57 -8.07
C ASP A 139 -24.29 -4.75 -9.08
N LEU A 140 -23.68 -3.74 -9.72
CA LEU A 140 -24.35 -2.87 -10.67
C LEU A 140 -24.66 -3.60 -12.00
N ALA A 141 -23.75 -4.45 -12.48
CA ALA A 141 -23.96 -5.25 -13.67
C ALA A 141 -25.10 -6.26 -13.48
N GLU A 142 -25.14 -6.93 -12.32
CA GLU A 142 -26.24 -7.83 -11.96
C GLU A 142 -27.57 -7.07 -11.82
N ALA A 143 -27.56 -5.92 -11.15
CA ALA A 143 -28.74 -5.07 -11.01
C ALA A 143 -29.27 -4.62 -12.38
N TYR A 144 -28.38 -4.24 -13.30
CA TYR A 144 -28.77 -3.89 -14.67
C TYR A 144 -29.46 -5.07 -15.37
N ALA A 145 -28.86 -6.26 -15.31
CA ALA A 145 -29.42 -7.46 -15.93
C ALA A 145 -30.81 -7.82 -15.37
N VAL A 146 -31.02 -7.65 -14.06
CA VAL A 146 -32.32 -7.87 -13.42
C VAL A 146 -33.34 -6.82 -13.85
N LEU A 147 -32.96 -5.54 -13.85
CA LEU A 147 -33.82 -4.44 -14.29
C LEU A 147 -34.25 -4.61 -15.74
N GLU A 148 -33.34 -5.04 -16.61
CA GLU A 148 -33.60 -5.22 -18.03
C GLU A 148 -34.58 -6.35 -18.32
N LYS A 149 -34.50 -7.45 -17.55
CA LYS A 149 -35.42 -8.59 -17.64
C LYS A 149 -36.76 -8.34 -16.96
N SER A 150 -36.86 -7.35 -16.08
CA SER A 150 -38.10 -7.07 -15.36
C SER A 150 -39.21 -6.63 -16.32
N GLY A 151 -40.44 -7.12 -16.08
CA GLY A 151 -41.60 -6.83 -16.93
C GLY A 151 -42.04 -5.35 -16.89
N ASN A 152 -41.58 -4.59 -15.90
CA ASN A 152 -41.82 -3.15 -15.78
C ASN A 152 -40.49 -2.40 -15.96
N ARG A 153 -40.03 -2.28 -17.21
CA ARG A 153 -38.75 -1.65 -17.56
C ARG A 153 -38.79 -0.16 -17.20
N ASP A 154 -38.29 0.18 -16.01
CA ASP A 154 -37.99 1.55 -15.64
C ASP A 154 -36.78 2.04 -16.44
N THR A 155 -37.06 2.68 -17.58
CA THR A 155 -36.05 3.16 -18.52
C THR A 155 -35.11 4.19 -17.88
N THR A 156 -35.60 4.98 -16.94
CA THR A 156 -34.79 5.98 -16.22
C THR A 156 -33.74 5.29 -15.36
N ARG A 157 -34.13 4.24 -14.62
CA ARG A 157 -33.18 3.46 -13.84
C ARG A 157 -32.18 2.72 -14.71
N LEU A 158 -32.60 2.16 -15.85
CA LEU A 158 -31.70 1.49 -16.79
C LEU A 158 -30.63 2.44 -17.32
N VAL A 159 -31.02 3.64 -17.76
CA VAL A 159 -30.07 4.67 -18.23
C VAL A 159 -29.13 5.09 -17.12
N SER A 160 -29.64 5.42 -15.94
CA SER A 160 -28.82 5.81 -14.78
C SER A 160 -27.81 4.72 -14.38
N THR A 161 -28.25 3.45 -14.38
CA THR A 161 -27.39 2.30 -14.09
C THR A 161 -26.31 2.14 -15.16
N SER A 162 -26.68 2.27 -16.44
CA SER A 162 -25.72 2.24 -17.56
C SER A 162 -24.67 3.35 -17.46
N ASP A 163 -25.07 4.58 -17.11
CA ASP A 163 -24.15 5.71 -16.96
C ASP A 163 -23.14 5.47 -15.82
N LEU A 164 -23.58 4.82 -14.73
CA LEU A 164 -22.71 4.43 -13.64
C LEU A 164 -21.74 3.31 -14.06
N ILE A 165 -22.17 2.35 -14.88
CA ILE A 165 -21.28 1.33 -15.47
C ILE A 165 -20.21 2.00 -16.34
N ASP A 166 -20.58 2.98 -17.18
CA ASP A 166 -19.63 3.73 -18.01
C ASP A 166 -18.60 4.51 -17.17
N ARG A 167 -19.01 5.08 -16.03
CA ARG A 167 -18.10 5.76 -15.09
C ARG A 167 -17.15 4.78 -14.41
N LEU A 168 -17.64 3.61 -14.01
CA LEU A 168 -16.81 2.56 -13.44
C LEU A 168 -15.79 2.04 -14.45
N ASP A 169 -16.17 1.94 -15.73
CA ASP A 169 -15.25 1.53 -16.80
C ASP A 169 -14.07 2.48 -16.97
N THR A 170 -14.33 3.78 -16.89
CA THR A 170 -13.29 4.81 -16.88
C THR A 170 -12.37 4.63 -15.67
N ALA A 171 -12.93 4.38 -14.49
CA ALA A 171 -12.14 4.17 -13.27
C ALA A 171 -11.29 2.89 -13.34
N PHE A 172 -11.82 1.80 -13.88
CA PHE A 172 -11.11 0.54 -14.07
C PHE A 172 -9.93 0.72 -15.01
N THR A 173 -10.17 1.38 -16.15
CA THR A 173 -9.13 1.69 -17.13
C THR A 173 -8.01 2.52 -16.49
N HIS A 174 -8.37 3.55 -15.71
CA HIS A 174 -7.38 4.35 -14.99
C HIS A 174 -6.57 3.52 -13.98
N TYR A 175 -7.18 2.59 -13.25
CA TYR A 175 -6.41 1.69 -12.37
C TYR A 175 -5.47 0.75 -13.14
N ALA A 176 -5.89 0.23 -14.29
CA ALA A 176 -5.05 -0.62 -15.13
C ALA A 176 -3.88 0.16 -15.75
N THR A 177 -4.12 1.36 -16.28
CA THR A 177 -3.08 2.25 -16.81
C THR A 177 -2.10 2.65 -15.72
N ASN A 178 -2.57 3.09 -14.55
CA ASN A 178 -1.70 3.48 -13.43
C ASN A 178 -0.90 2.31 -12.86
N LEU A 179 -1.39 1.08 -13.05
CA LEU A 179 -0.57 -0.11 -12.85
C LEU A 179 0.53 -0.04 -13.91
N GLN A 180 0.23 -0.25 -15.20
CA GLN A 180 1.21 -0.33 -16.30
C GLN A 180 2.24 0.81 -16.38
N GLU A 181 1.88 2.08 -16.13
CA GLU A 181 2.80 3.22 -16.13
C GLU A 181 3.97 3.04 -15.15
N ALA A 182 3.73 2.35 -14.03
CA ALA A 182 4.78 2.00 -13.08
C ALA A 182 5.88 1.11 -13.70
N ASP A 183 5.49 0.26 -14.65
CA ASP A 183 6.41 -0.66 -15.32
C ASP A 183 7.22 0.09 -16.39
N LEU A 184 6.60 1.07 -17.06
CA LEU A 184 7.29 1.94 -18.02
C LEU A 184 8.35 2.82 -17.35
N ASP A 185 8.05 3.38 -16.18
CA ASP A 185 9.03 4.14 -15.39
C ASP A 185 10.23 3.27 -14.99
N ASN A 186 9.99 2.00 -14.61
CA ASN A 186 11.06 1.07 -14.28
C ASN A 186 11.89 0.71 -15.53
N LEU A 187 11.24 0.45 -16.66
CA LEU A 187 11.91 0.17 -17.93
C LEU A 187 12.78 1.35 -18.41
N ASP A 188 12.30 2.59 -18.26
CA ASP A 188 13.07 3.79 -18.60
C ASP A 188 14.32 3.96 -17.72
N ILE A 189 14.24 3.56 -16.45
CA ILE A 189 15.40 3.49 -15.55
C ILE A 189 16.37 2.43 -16.05
N GLU A 190 15.90 1.21 -16.32
CA GLU A 190 16.73 0.11 -16.83
C GLU A 190 17.41 0.47 -18.15
N LEU A 191 16.69 1.12 -19.08
CA LEU A 191 17.25 1.62 -20.34
C LEU A 191 18.31 2.72 -20.13
N LYS A 192 18.11 3.63 -19.17
CA LYS A 192 19.12 4.64 -18.79
C LYS A 192 20.37 3.98 -18.21
N LEU A 193 20.22 2.98 -17.34
CA LEU A 193 21.35 2.23 -16.79
C LEU A 193 22.09 1.46 -17.89
N LEU A 194 21.37 0.78 -18.78
CA LEU A 194 21.97 0.04 -19.90
C LEU A 194 22.76 0.98 -20.83
N LYS A 195 22.19 2.15 -21.14
CA LYS A 195 22.87 3.17 -21.94
C LYS A 195 24.12 3.70 -21.23
N SER A 196 24.05 3.97 -19.93
CA SER A 196 25.20 4.41 -19.14
C SER A 196 26.33 3.37 -19.14
N SER A 197 26.00 2.09 -18.96
CA SER A 197 26.98 1.00 -19.00
C SER A 197 27.62 0.87 -20.38
N LEU A 198 26.82 1.00 -21.45
CA LEU A 198 27.32 0.91 -22.81
C LEU A 198 28.22 2.09 -23.18
N ASP A 199 27.87 3.32 -22.77
CA ASP A 199 28.70 4.51 -22.99
C ASP A 199 30.02 4.43 -22.20
N GLU A 200 30.02 3.82 -21.01
CA GLU A 200 31.23 3.58 -20.21
C GLU A 200 32.16 2.54 -20.86
N ASP A 201 31.63 1.41 -21.33
CA ASP A 201 32.41 0.37 -22.02
C ASP A 201 32.99 0.85 -23.37
N LEU A 202 32.19 1.61 -24.13
CA LEU A 202 32.63 2.19 -25.41
C LEU A 202 33.59 3.38 -25.20
N GLY A 203 33.40 4.17 -24.13
CA GLY A 203 34.29 5.27 -23.76
C GLY A 203 35.65 4.79 -23.22
N THR A 204 35.68 3.65 -22.54
CA THR A 204 36.90 3.02 -22.03
C THR A 204 37.68 2.28 -23.14
N SER A 205 37.06 2.02 -24.30
CA SER A 205 37.69 1.38 -25.46
C SER A 205 38.40 2.37 -26.41
N ALA A 206 38.45 3.67 -26.11
CA ALA A 206 39.30 4.62 -26.84
C ALA A 206 40.79 4.36 -26.52
N LEU A 207 41.41 3.54 -27.37
CA LEU A 207 42.83 3.18 -27.43
C LEU A 207 43.79 4.21 -26.79
N PRO A 208 44.77 3.80 -25.96
CA PRO A 208 45.85 4.70 -25.56
C PRO A 208 46.52 5.24 -26.82
N ALA A 209 46.51 6.57 -26.97
CA ALA A 209 47.14 7.26 -28.08
C ALA A 209 48.58 6.76 -28.27
N PRO A 210 49.02 6.50 -29.52
CA PRO A 210 50.36 6.00 -29.78
C PRO A 210 51.38 6.98 -29.23
N SER A 211 52.27 6.48 -28.36
CA SER A 211 53.38 7.25 -27.84
C SER A 211 54.32 7.63 -28.98
N ASP A 212 54.41 8.93 -29.26
CA ASP A 212 55.30 9.49 -30.27
C ASP A 212 56.78 9.16 -29.95
N PRO A 213 57.49 8.41 -30.81
CA PRO A 213 58.89 8.05 -30.58
C PRO A 213 59.89 9.20 -30.87
N SER A 214 59.43 10.40 -31.22
CA SER A 214 60.31 11.50 -31.66
C SER A 214 61.11 12.20 -30.54
N LYS A 215 60.91 11.87 -29.25
CA LYS A 215 61.61 12.52 -28.12
C LYS A 215 62.86 11.82 -27.58
N ARG A 216 63.46 10.88 -28.32
CA ARG A 216 64.75 10.26 -27.94
C ARG A 216 65.88 10.57 -28.93
N ARG A 217 66.20 11.85 -29.14
CA ARG A 217 67.53 12.28 -29.59
C ARG A 217 67.87 13.63 -28.95
N ALA A 218 68.54 13.55 -27.81
CA ALA A 218 69.47 14.54 -27.29
C ALA A 218 70.70 13.75 -26.82
#